data_AF-A0A2N0ZH15-F1
#
_entry.id   AF-A0A2N0ZH15-F1
#
_cell.length_a   1.000
_cell.length_b   1.000
_cell.length_c   1.000
_cell.angle_alpha   90.00
_cell.angle_beta   90.00
_cell.angle_gamma   90.00
#
_symmetry.space_group_name_H-M   'P 1'
#
loop_
_entity.id
_entity.type
_entity.pdbx_description
1 polymer ?
#
loop_
_entity_poly.entity_id
_entity_poly.type
_entity_poly.pdbx_seq_one_letter_code
_entity_poly.pdbx_strand_id
1 'polypeptide(L)' 'MGRLYKAAVMEKKLKSDFLIEKIKEYGVTESPQGIPLDQLDYESLKHVYVIESFKYADRESHANAWF' A
#
# COMPACT_ATOMS: atom_id res chain seq x y z
N MET A 1 -14.08 28.24 -7.37
CA MET A 1 -12.95 27.51 -6.77
C MET A 1 -13.29 26.14 -6.15
N GLY A 2 -14.57 25.74 -5.98
CA GLY A 2 -14.91 24.53 -5.21
C GLY A 2 -14.95 23.18 -5.94
N ARG A 3 -14.96 23.13 -7.28
CA ARG A 3 -15.09 21.86 -8.03
C ARG A 3 -13.76 21.10 -8.19
N LEU A 4 -12.66 21.83 -8.39
CA LEU A 4 -11.32 21.24 -8.55
C LEU A 4 -10.80 20.63 -7.24
N TYR A 5 -11.06 21.27 -6.10
CA TYR A 5 -10.69 20.72 -4.79
C TYR A 5 -11.39 19.40 -4.48
N LYS A 6 -12.69 19.27 -4.82
CA LYS A 6 -13.42 18.02 -4.62
C LYS A 6 -12.87 16.89 -5.49
N ALA A 7 -12.51 17.19 -6.74
CA ALA A 7 -11.88 16.21 -7.63
C ALA A 7 -10.51 15.75 -7.10
N ALA A 8 -9.65 16.68 -6.68
CA ALA A 8 -8.32 16.34 -6.15
C ALA A 8 -8.38 15.55 -4.83
N VAL A 9 -9.33 15.86 -3.94
CA VAL A 9 -9.54 15.11 -2.69
C VAL A 9 -10.08 13.71 -2.98
N MET A 10 -10.97 13.57 -3.96
CA MET A 10 -11.52 12.28 -4.38
C MET A 10 -10.46 11.40 -5.05
N GLU A 11 -9.60 11.98 -5.90
CA GLU A 11 -8.45 11.26 -6.48
C GLU A 11 -7.48 10.76 -5.41
N LYS A 12 -7.19 11.57 -4.38
CA LYS A 12 -6.28 11.16 -3.30
C LYS A 12 -6.86 9.99 -2.52
N LYS A 13 -8.16 9.99 -2.23
CA LYS A 13 -8.85 8.86 -1.58
C LYS A 13 -8.80 7.60 -2.44
N LEU A 14 -9.15 7.69 -3.72
CA LEU A 14 -9.11 6.55 -4.64
C LEU A 14 -7.71 5.92 -4.74
N LYS A 15 -6.65 6.75 -4.72
CA LYS A 15 -5.27 6.25 -4.71
C LYS A 15 -4.90 5.56 -3.40
N SER A 16 -5.33 6.08 -2.25
CA SER A 16 -5.15 5.41 -0.96
C SER A 16 -5.90 4.09 -0.90
N ASP A 17 -7.16 4.07 -1.32
CA ASP A 17 -8.01 2.88 -1.32
C ASP A 17 -7.41 1.77 -2.20
N PHE A 18 -6.91 2.15 -3.39
CA PHE A 18 -6.19 1.23 -4.27
C PHE A 18 -4.94 0.62 -3.62
N LEU A 19 -4.13 1.42 -2.93
CA LEU A 19 -2.95 0.91 -2.21
C LEU A 19 -3.36 -0.04 -1.09
N ILE A 20 -4.42 0.27 -0.34
CA ILE A 20 -4.91 -0.59 0.74
C ILE A 20 -5.36 -1.94 0.19
N GLU A 21 -6.12 -1.96 -0.92
CA GLU A 21 -6.52 -3.20 -1.58
C GLU A 21 -5.31 -4.03 -2.00
N LYS A 22 -4.29 -3.40 -2.61
CA LYS A 22 -3.06 -4.09 -3.02
C LYS A 22 -2.24 -4.64 -1.86
N ILE A 23 -2.12 -3.89 -0.76
CA ILE A 23 -1.43 -4.38 0.44
C ILE A 23 -2.20 -5.55 1.06
N LYS A 24 -3.55 -5.49 1.05
CA LYS A 24 -4.41 -6.59 1.51
C LYS A 24 -4.25 -7.85 0.63
N GLU A 25 -4.06 -7.71 -0.68
CA GLU A 25 -3.74 -8.83 -1.58
C GLU A 25 -2.45 -9.57 -1.16
N TYR A 26 -1.46 -8.86 -0.60
CA TYR A 26 -0.23 -9.46 -0.07
C TYR A 26 -0.40 -10.15 1.29
N GLY A 27 -1.62 -10.12 1.87
CA GLY A 27 -1.95 -10.70 3.16
C GLY A 27 -1.54 -9.83 4.36
N VAL A 28 -1.28 -8.54 4.13
CA VAL A 28 -0.87 -7.61 5.19
C VAL A 28 -2.05 -6.73 5.58
N THR A 29 -2.38 -6.71 6.87
CA THR A 29 -3.50 -5.94 7.42
C THR A 29 -3.05 -4.77 8.30
N GLU A 30 -1.77 -4.75 8.68
CA GLU A 30 -1.20 -3.78 9.60
C GLU A 30 0.17 -3.32 9.10
N SER A 31 0.55 -2.09 9.47
CA SER A 31 1.89 -1.57 9.24
C SER A 31 2.91 -2.34 10.09
N PRO A 32 4.22 -2.23 9.76
CA PRO A 32 5.29 -2.78 10.61
C PRO A 32 5.29 -2.26 12.06
N GLN A 33 4.57 -1.17 12.33
CA GLN A 33 4.42 -0.53 13.65
C GLN A 33 3.13 -0.96 14.36
N GLY A 34 2.35 -1.89 13.78
CA GLY A 34 1.07 -2.35 14.33
C GLY A 34 -0.09 -1.36 14.09
N ILE A 35 0.04 -0.44 13.14
CA ILE A 35 -1.02 0.53 12.83
C ILE A 35 -1.90 -0.05 11.71
N PRO A 36 -3.24 -0.04 11.85
CA PRO A 36 -4.14 -0.48 10.79
C PRO A 36 -3.92 0.32 9.50
N LEU A 37 -3.95 -0.33 8.33
CA LEU A 37 -3.74 0.33 7.04
C LEU A 37 -4.72 1.49 6.79
N ASP A 38 -5.95 1.37 7.29
CA ASP A 38 -7.00 2.37 7.12
C ASP A 38 -6.73 3.67 7.91
N GLN A 39 -5.76 3.66 8.85
CA GLN A 39 -5.35 4.81 9.64
C GLN A 39 -4.04 5.44 9.15
N LEU A 40 -3.36 4.82 8.18
CA LEU A 40 -2.10 5.33 7.65
C LEU A 40 -2.34 6.47 6.67
N ASP A 41 -1.41 7.43 6.65
CA ASP A 41 -1.35 8.43 5.61
C ASP A 41 -0.86 7.82 4.29
N TYR A 42 -1.15 8.51 3.17
CA TYR A 42 -0.83 8.02 1.83
C TYR A 42 0.66 7.72 1.62
N GLU A 43 1.56 8.53 2.19
CA GLU A 43 3.01 8.30 2.07
C GLU A 43 3.43 7.04 2.84
N SER A 44 2.92 6.85 4.07
CA SER A 44 3.17 5.61 4.82
C SER A 44 2.59 4.38 4.12
N LEU A 45 1.38 4.47 3.55
CA LEU A 45 0.80 3.37 2.76
C LEU A 45 1.70 2.99 1.58
N LYS A 46 2.24 3.99 0.88
CA LYS A 46 3.18 3.76 -0.23
C LYS A 46 4.47 3.08 0.25
N HIS A 47 5.02 3.49 1.38
CA HIS A 47 6.18 2.85 1.97
C HIS A 47 5.92 1.38 2.33
N VAL A 48 4.80 1.08 2.98
CA VAL A 48 4.39 -0.30 3.31
C VAL A 48 4.19 -1.11 2.03
N TYR A 49 3.49 -0.56 1.04
CA TYR A 49 3.29 -1.21 -0.25
C TYR A 49 4.60 -1.60 -0.92
N VAL A 50 5.58 -0.68 -0.96
CA VAL A 50 6.89 -0.96 -1.57
C VAL A 50 7.59 -2.10 -0.83
N ILE A 51 7.67 -2.04 0.51
CA ILE A 51 8.32 -3.08 1.31
C ILE A 51 7.66 -4.44 1.12
N GLU A 52 6.34 -4.50 1.19
CA GLU A 52 5.60 -5.75 1.06
C GLU A 52 5.62 -6.29 -0.37
N SER A 53 5.64 -5.42 -1.38
CA SER A 53 5.82 -5.84 -2.77
C SER A 53 7.16 -6.53 -3.01
N PHE A 54 8.24 -6.04 -2.38
CA PHE A 54 9.54 -6.71 -2.43
C PHE A 54 9.52 -8.07 -1.74
N LYS A 55 8.92 -8.16 -0.54
CA LYS A 55 8.79 -9.46 0.16
C LYS A 55 7.91 -10.46 -0.58
N TYR A 56 6.86 -9.97 -1.24
CA TYR A 56 5.97 -10.79 -2.04
C TYR A 56 6.70 -11.30 -3.30
N ALA A 57 7.41 -10.41 -3.99
CA ALA A 57 8.25 -10.79 -5.13
C ALA A 57 9.36 -11.77 -4.74
N ASP A 58 9.99 -11.61 -3.58
CA ASP A 58 11.00 -12.55 -3.07
C ASP A 58 10.39 -13.93 -2.73
N ARG A 59 9.16 -13.96 -2.19
CA ARG A 59 8.41 -15.20 -1.96
C ARG A 59 7.99 -15.91 -3.25
N GLU A 60 7.48 -15.19 -4.25
CA GLU A 60 7.12 -15.77 -5.55
C GLU A 60 8.37 -16.18 -6.35
N SER A 61 9.45 -15.41 -6.22
CA SER A 61 10.76 -15.70 -6.80
C SER A 61 11.54 -16.65 -5.92
N HIS A 62 11.09 -17.91 -5.83
CA HIS A 62 11.95 -19.04 -5.45
C HIS A 62 13.21 -19.17 -6.34
N ALA A 63 13.43 -18.29 -7.34
CA ALA A 63 14.65 -18.19 -8.11
C ALA A 63 15.89 -17.73 -7.30
N ASN A 64 15.72 -17.20 -6.08
CA ASN A 64 16.84 -16.87 -5.18
C ASN A 64 17.22 -18.02 -4.22
N ALA A 65 16.72 -19.25 -4.43
CA ALA A 65 17.10 -20.43 -3.64
C ALA A 65 18.51 -21.00 -3.98
N TRP A 66 19.40 -20.19 -4.57
CA TRP A 66 20.71 -20.62 -5.09
C TRP A 66 21.90 -20.10 -4.28
N PHE A 67 21.74 -19.96 -2.97
CA PHE A 67 22.86 -19.87 -2.03
C PHE A 67 22.62 -20.78 -0.83
#